data_AF-A0A2J9DVS3-F1
#
_entry.id   AF-A0A2J9DVS3-F1
#
_cell.length_a   1.000
_cell.length_b   1.000
_cell.length_c   1.000
_cell.angle_alpha   90.00
_cell.angle_beta   90.00
_cell.angle_gamma   90.00
#
_symmetry.space_group_name_H-M   'P 1'
#
loop_
_entity.id
_entity.type
_entity.pdbx_description
1 polymer ?
#
loop_
_entity_poly.entity_id
_entity_poly.type
_entity_poly.pdbx_seq_one_letter_code
_entity_poly.pdbx_strand_id
1 'polypeptide(L)'
;MFETKLNDFFKKISNDDSLDEWYLSQFIDRNVSTLSAQEAFHASNTVVCKIKSDIYSDNLYELLEILISLRIHSDTNEIPPILIDNPNLFEQIKSQRFESYIRVPVSKLESIFDFKLIK
;
A
#
# COMPACT_ATOMS: atom_id res chain seq x y z
N MET A 1 7.62 1.87 14.47
CA MET A 1 7.05 3.23 14.54
C MET A 1 5.98 3.45 13.47
N PHE A 2 6.28 3.20 12.19
CA PHE A 2 5.30 3.32 11.10
C PHE A 2 4.08 2.39 11.26
N GLU A 3 4.30 1.11 11.56
CA GLU A 3 3.21 0.14 11.73
C GLU A 3 2.19 0.55 12.80
N THR A 4 2.65 1.07 13.94
CA THR A 4 1.78 1.60 15.00
C THR A 4 0.93 2.75 14.47
N LYS A 5 1.56 3.73 13.80
CA LYS A 5 0.86 4.87 13.17
C LYS A 5 -0.17 4.42 12.13
N LEU A 6 0.17 3.41 11.33
CA LEU A 6 -0.71 2.82 10.33
C LEU A 6 -1.91 2.11 10.98
N ASN A 7 -1.69 1.34 12.05
CA ASN A 7 -2.76 0.69 12.80
C ASN A 7 -3.68 1.72 13.46
N ASP A 8 -3.12 2.78 14.04
CA ASP A 8 -3.90 3.86 14.65
C ASP A 8 -4.69 4.65 13.60
N PHE A 9 -4.14 4.85 12.41
CA PHE A 9 -4.85 5.42 11.28
C PHE A 9 -6.06 4.57 10.89
N PHE A 10 -5.89 3.25 10.72
CA PHE A 10 -7.01 2.37 10.38
C PHE A 10 -8.07 2.31 11.48
N LYS A 11 -7.66 2.27 12.74
CA LYS A 11 -8.61 2.39 13.87
C LYS A 11 -9.38 3.70 13.81
N LYS A 12 -8.74 4.81 13.45
CA LYS A 12 -9.41 6.09 13.34
C LYS A 12 -10.46 6.07 12.23
N ILE A 13 -10.08 5.66 11.02
CA ILE A 13 -10.98 5.75 9.86
C ILE A 13 -12.14 4.75 9.93
N SER A 14 -11.96 3.60 10.58
CA SER A 14 -13.07 2.66 10.79
C SER A 14 -14.08 3.10 11.86
N ASN A 15 -13.80 4.14 12.65
CA ASN A 15 -14.67 4.63 13.73
C ASN A 15 -15.19 6.06 13.48
N ASP A 16 -14.88 6.66 12.33
CA ASP A 16 -15.19 8.06 12.03
C ASP A 16 -16.12 8.14 10.81
N ASP A 17 -17.40 8.43 11.07
CA ASP A 17 -18.41 8.61 10.01
C ASP A 17 -18.23 9.93 9.23
N SER A 18 -17.27 10.77 9.64
CA SER A 18 -17.01 12.12 9.09
C SER A 18 -15.57 12.30 8.63
N LEU A 19 -15.06 11.32 7.88
CA LEU A 19 -13.72 11.38 7.31
C LEU A 19 -13.54 12.62 6.42
N ASP A 20 -12.57 13.45 6.78
CA ASP A 20 -12.10 14.56 5.97
C ASP A 20 -11.58 14.06 4.62
N GLU A 21 -11.91 14.72 3.51
CA GLU A 21 -11.51 14.30 2.16
C GLU A 21 -9.99 14.17 1.97
N TRP A 22 -9.19 14.85 2.80
CA TRP A 22 -7.74 14.84 2.76
C TRP A 22 -7.10 13.88 3.76
N TYR A 23 -7.88 13.05 4.47
CA TYR A 23 -7.39 12.16 5.54
C TYR A 23 -6.18 11.33 5.11
N LEU A 24 -6.23 10.76 3.91
CA LEU A 24 -5.19 9.89 3.37
C LEU A 24 -3.94 10.69 2.98
N SER A 25 -4.11 11.83 2.31
CA SER A 25 -3.01 12.73 1.98
C SER A 25 -2.29 13.22 3.24
N GLN A 26 -3.05 13.62 4.26
CA GLN A 26 -2.50 14.05 5.54
C GLN A 26 -1.74 12.92 6.25
N PHE A 27 -2.21 11.68 6.15
CA PHE A 27 -1.48 10.53 6.68
C PHE A 27 -0.15 10.33 5.95
N ILE A 28 -0.15 10.38 4.62
CA ILE A 28 1.04 10.23 3.78
C ILE A 28 2.07 11.32 4.10
N ASP A 29 1.66 12.59 4.10
CA ASP A 29 2.57 13.71 4.37
C ASP A 29 3.25 13.61 5.74
N ARG A 30 2.50 13.18 6.77
CA ARG A 30 2.97 13.13 8.15
C ARG A 30 3.76 11.87 8.50
N ASN A 31 3.61 10.78 7.73
CA ASN A 31 4.10 9.47 8.14
C ASN A 31 4.87 8.72 7.05
N VAL A 32 4.69 9.06 5.78
CA VAL A 32 5.44 8.49 4.65
C VAL A 32 6.54 9.47 4.23
N SER A 33 6.18 10.72 3.93
CA SER A 33 7.12 11.74 3.42
C SER A 33 8.21 12.12 4.43
N THR A 34 8.02 11.79 5.71
CA THR A 34 9.01 12.01 6.78
C THR A 34 10.01 10.86 6.96
N LEU A 35 9.80 9.72 6.30
CA LEU A 35 10.69 8.56 6.40
C LEU A 35 11.96 8.80 5.58
N SER A 36 13.06 8.17 5.96
CA SER A 36 14.16 7.96 5.02
C SER A 36 13.75 6.98 3.91
N ALA A 37 14.47 7.00 2.78
CA ALA A 37 14.24 6.06 1.68
C ALA A 37 14.28 4.58 2.15
N GLN A 38 15.25 4.25 3.00
CA GLN A 38 15.39 2.91 3.58
C GLN A 38 14.19 2.55 4.48
N GLU A 39 13.74 3.48 5.34
CA GLU A 39 12.57 3.26 6.19
C GLU A 39 11.29 3.11 5.36
N ALA A 40 11.14 3.85 4.27
CA ALA A 40 10.00 3.72 3.36
C ALA A 40 9.98 2.37 2.65
N PHE A 41 11.15 1.85 2.25
CA PHE A 41 11.26 0.48 1.75
C PHE A 41 10.85 -0.55 2.81
N HIS A 42 11.34 -0.43 4.04
CA HIS A 42 10.94 -1.32 5.14
C HIS A 42 9.44 -1.24 5.44
N ALA A 43 8.86 -0.04 5.46
CA ALA A 43 7.43 0.17 5.64
C ALA A 43 6.60 -0.40 4.48
N SER A 44 7.13 -0.41 3.25
CA SER A 44 6.47 -1.07 2.11
C SER A 44 6.25 -2.56 2.38
N ASN A 45 7.23 -3.24 3.00
CA ASN A 45 7.07 -4.64 3.40
C ASN A 45 5.91 -4.82 4.38
N THR A 46 5.79 -3.94 5.39
CA THR A 46 4.66 -3.96 6.35
C THR A 46 3.32 -3.80 5.65
N VAL A 47 3.21 -2.90 4.68
CA VAL A 47 1.95 -2.67 3.95
C VAL A 47 1.60 -3.86 3.05
N VAL A 48 2.59 -4.43 2.36
CA VAL A 48 2.39 -5.65 1.56
C VAL A 48 1.95 -6.83 2.44
N CYS A 49 2.53 -7.00 3.64
CA CYS A 49 2.06 -8.01 4.60
C CYS A 49 0.56 -7.88 4.86
N LYS A 50 0.11 -6.66 5.14
CA LYS A 50 -1.29 -6.37 5.48
C LYS A 50 -2.23 -6.64 4.31
N ILE A 51 -1.88 -6.18 3.11
CA ILE A 51 -2.64 -6.45 1.89
C ILE A 51 -2.76 -7.97 1.68
N LYS A 52 -1.66 -8.71 1.77
CA LYS A 52 -1.66 -10.17 1.62
C LYS A 52 -2.55 -10.85 2.69
N SER A 53 -2.52 -10.37 3.93
CA SER A 53 -3.28 -10.98 5.02
C SER A 53 -4.79 -10.85 4.84
N ASP A 54 -5.25 -9.79 4.20
CA ASP A 54 -6.67 -9.56 3.92
C ASP A 54 -6.86 -8.65 2.69
N ILE A 55 -6.95 -9.29 1.52
CA ILE A 55 -7.26 -8.60 0.25
C ILE A 55 -8.73 -8.17 0.16
N TYR A 56 -9.58 -8.52 1.13
CA TYR A 56 -10.98 -8.13 1.17
C TYR A 56 -11.24 -6.95 2.09
N SER A 57 -10.21 -6.47 2.79
CA SER A 57 -10.30 -5.34 3.71
C SER A 57 -10.98 -4.13 3.06
N ASP A 58 -11.89 -3.50 3.81
CA ASP A 58 -12.49 -2.23 3.41
C ASP A 58 -11.45 -1.12 3.24
N ASN A 59 -10.31 -1.26 3.93
CA ASN A 59 -9.18 -0.33 3.88
C ASN A 59 -8.17 -0.64 2.77
N LEU A 60 -8.50 -1.54 1.83
CA LEU A 60 -7.58 -1.97 0.78
C LEU A 60 -7.13 -0.79 -0.09
N TYR A 61 -8.04 0.13 -0.41
CA TYR A 61 -7.73 1.29 -1.22
C TYR A 61 -6.60 2.13 -0.61
N GLU A 62 -6.74 2.47 0.68
CA GLU A 62 -5.76 3.22 1.46
C GLU A 62 -4.43 2.47 1.53
N LEU A 63 -4.46 1.16 1.75
CA LEU A 63 -3.24 0.34 1.76
C LEU A 63 -2.50 0.42 0.42
N LEU A 64 -3.21 0.39 -0.71
CA LEU A 64 -2.61 0.47 -2.03
C LEU A 64 -2.00 1.85 -2.31
N GLU A 65 -2.70 2.93 -1.98
CA GLU A 65 -2.20 4.31 -2.13
C GLU A 65 -1.00 4.61 -1.22
N ILE A 66 -1.03 4.10 0.03
CA ILE A 66 0.12 4.19 0.94
C ILE A 66 1.30 3.40 0.37
N LEU A 67 1.08 2.20 -0.17
CA LEU A 67 2.14 1.41 -0.80
C LEU A 67 2.75 2.11 -2.01
N ILE A 68 1.93 2.74 -2.86
CA ILE A 68 2.40 3.55 -3.99
C ILE A 68 3.32 4.66 -3.49
N SER A 69 2.89 5.40 -2.47
CA SER A 69 3.62 6.54 -1.92
C SER A 69 4.95 6.10 -1.29
N LEU A 70 4.92 5.02 -0.50
CA LEU A 70 6.12 4.42 0.09
C LEU A 70 7.10 3.95 -0.98
N ARG A 71 6.61 3.31 -2.04
CA ARG A 71 7.44 2.82 -3.13
C ARG A 71 8.13 3.97 -3.88
N ILE A 72 7.39 5.02 -4.23
CA ILE A 72 7.96 6.21 -4.88
C ILE A 72 9.00 6.86 -3.97
N HIS A 73 8.69 7.03 -2.68
CA HIS A 73 9.60 7.66 -1.72
C HIS A 73 10.85 6.82 -1.40
N SER A 74 10.75 5.50 -1.52
CA SER A 74 11.88 4.60 -1.27
C SER A 74 13.00 4.70 -2.31
N ASP A 75 12.71 5.25 -3.49
CA ASP A 75 13.65 5.46 -4.61
C ASP A 75 14.61 4.27 -4.85
N THR A 76 14.05 3.05 -4.80
CA THR A 76 14.79 1.80 -4.99
C THR A 76 14.10 0.91 -6.00
N ASN A 77 14.88 0.07 -6.66
CA ASN A 77 14.38 -1.00 -7.53
C ASN A 77 14.12 -2.30 -6.75
N GLU A 78 14.52 -2.40 -5.49
CA GLU A 78 14.34 -3.61 -4.66
C GLU A 78 12.87 -4.00 -4.54
N ILE A 79 12.54 -5.28 -4.67
CA ILE A 79 11.17 -5.76 -4.55
C ILE A 79 10.95 -6.28 -3.13
N PRO A 80 9.87 -5.88 -2.43
CA PRO A 80 9.47 -6.49 -1.16
C PRO A 80 9.51 -8.03 -1.23
N PRO A 81 10.22 -8.74 -0.34
CA PRO A 81 10.37 -10.20 -0.41
C PRO A 81 9.03 -10.94 -0.49
N ILE A 82 7.99 -10.42 0.14
CA ILE A 82 6.64 -11.01 0.10
C ILE A 82 6.06 -10.99 -1.31
N LEU A 83 6.35 -9.97 -2.11
CA LEU A 83 5.94 -9.90 -3.51
C LEU A 83 6.73 -10.88 -4.38
N ILE A 84 8.00 -11.16 -4.05
CA ILE A 84 8.79 -12.20 -4.70
C ILE A 84 8.19 -13.58 -4.40
N ASP A 85 7.83 -13.83 -3.14
CA ASP A 85 7.20 -15.09 -2.72
C ASP A 85 5.75 -15.23 -3.22
N ASN A 86 5.11 -14.13 -3.62
CA ASN A 86 3.71 -14.07 -4.03
C ASN A 86 3.56 -13.21 -5.30
N PRO A 87 4.17 -13.63 -6.42
CA PRO A 87 4.29 -12.80 -7.63
C PRO A 87 2.93 -12.46 -8.27
N ASN A 88 1.90 -13.23 -7.94
CA ASN A 88 0.54 -13.05 -8.46
C ASN A 88 -0.38 -12.25 -7.53
N LEU A 89 0.12 -11.65 -6.43
CA LEU A 89 -0.74 -10.94 -5.46
C LEU A 89 -1.61 -9.86 -6.12
N PHE A 90 -1.04 -9.06 -7.01
CA PHE A 90 -1.79 -7.99 -7.70
C PHE A 90 -2.81 -8.53 -8.72
N GLU A 91 -2.49 -9.60 -9.42
CA GLU A 91 -3.45 -10.31 -10.28
C GLU A 91 -4.59 -10.94 -9.46
N GLN A 92 -4.28 -11.48 -8.28
CA GLN A 92 -5.29 -11.98 -7.34
C GLN A 92 -6.23 -10.86 -6.88
N ILE A 93 -5.69 -9.69 -6.54
CA ILE A 93 -6.52 -8.53 -6.18
C ILE A 93 -7.41 -8.13 -7.36
N LYS A 94 -6.88 -7.98 -8.59
CA LYS A 94 -7.69 -7.58 -9.76
C LYS A 94 -8.81 -8.57 -10.12
N SER A 95 -8.57 -9.86 -9.89
CA SER A 95 -9.54 -10.93 -10.18
C SER A 95 -10.61 -11.08 -9.10
N GLN A 96 -10.31 -10.71 -7.86
CA GLN A 96 -11.22 -10.85 -6.71
C GLN A 96 -11.91 -9.53 -6.32
N ARG A 97 -11.30 -8.38 -6.66
CA ARG A 97 -11.84 -7.03 -6.46
C ARG A 97 -12.18 -6.41 -7.81
N PHE A 98 -13.48 -6.26 -8.06
CA PHE A 98 -14.02 -5.75 -9.33
C PHE A 98 -14.16 -4.23 -9.33
N GLU A 99 -13.97 -3.58 -8.18
CA GLU A 99 -14.13 -2.16 -8.02
C GLU A 99 -13.06 -1.39 -8.80
N SER A 100 -13.50 -0.46 -9.66
CA SER A 100 -12.60 0.32 -10.51
C SER A 100 -11.59 1.15 -9.71
N TYR A 101 -12.01 1.67 -8.55
CA TYR A 101 -11.16 2.45 -7.65
C TYR A 101 -10.04 1.61 -6.99
N ILE A 102 -10.17 0.28 -6.93
CA ILE A 102 -9.09 -0.63 -6.52
C ILE A 102 -8.18 -0.97 -7.69
N ARG A 103 -8.73 -1.15 -8.89
CA ARG A 103 -7.95 -1.56 -10.07
C ARG A 103 -6.91 -0.54 -10.50
N VAL A 104 -7.25 0.75 -10.45
CA VAL A 104 -6.33 1.85 -10.83
C VAL A 104 -5.02 1.81 -10.02
N PRO A 105 -5.05 1.83 -8.67
CA PRO A 105 -3.82 1.77 -7.88
C PRO A 105 -3.08 0.43 -8.04
N VAL A 106 -3.77 -0.69 -8.22
CA VAL A 106 -3.10 -1.98 -8.47
C VAL A 106 -2.31 -1.94 -9.79
N SER A 107 -2.90 -1.46 -10.88
CA SER A 107 -2.18 -1.33 -12.16
C SER A 107 -1.00 -0.36 -12.07
N LYS A 108 -1.12 0.71 -11.27
CA LYS A 108 0.00 1.62 -10.99
C LYS A 108 1.14 0.89 -10.25
N LEU A 109 0.82 0.11 -9.22
CA LEU A 109 1.81 -0.70 -8.49
C LEU A 109 2.50 -1.71 -9.40
N GLU A 110 1.76 -2.39 -10.28
CA GLU A 110 2.35 -3.32 -11.26
C GLU A 110 3.35 -2.64 -12.18
N SER A 111 3.08 -1.41 -12.60
CA SER A 111 4.00 -0.60 -13.40
C SER A 111 5.22 -0.15 -12.61
N ILE A 112 5.07 0.22 -11.33
CA ILE A 112 6.17 0.74 -10.51
C ILE A 112 7.13 -0.37 -10.06
N PHE A 113 6.60 -1.56 -9.78
CA PHE A 113 7.42 -2.73 -9.43
C PHE A 113 7.94 -3.49 -10.66
N ASP A 114 7.62 -3.02 -11.87
CA ASP A 114 8.01 -3.61 -13.15
C ASP A 114 7.82 -5.14 -13.21
N PHE A 115 6.65 -5.60 -12.76
CA PHE A 115 6.30 -7.04 -12.73
C PHE A 115 6.33 -7.72 -14.12
N LYS A 116 6.54 -6.97 -15.20
CA LYS A 116 6.75 -7.52 -16.54
C LYS A 116 8.07 -8.30 -16.67
N LEU A 117 9.02 -8.15 -15.74
CA LEU A 117 10.33 -8.82 -15.76
C LEU A 117 10.42 -10.06 -14.86
N ILE A 118 9.38 -10.41 -14.10
CA ILE A 118 9.38 -11.52 -13.11
C ILE A 118 8.57 -12.73 -13.63
N LYS A 119 8.43 -12.88 -14.96
CA LYS A 119 7.73 -14.01 -15.58
C LYS A 119 8.68 -14.96 -16.28
#